data_AF-A0A4R5W4Q7-F1
#
_entry.id   AF-A0A4R5W4Q7-F1
#
_cell.length_a   1.000
_cell.length_b   1.000
_cell.length_c   1.000
_cell.angle_alpha   90.00
_cell.angle_beta   90.00
_cell.angle_gamma   90.00
#
_symmetry.space_group_name_H-M   'P 1'
#
loop_
_entity.id
_entity.type
_entity.pdbx_description
1 polymer ?
#
loop_
_entity_poly.entity_id
_entity_poly.type
_entity_poly.pdbx_seq_one_letter_code
_entity_poly.pdbx_strand_id
1 'polypeptide(L)'
;MSQKKHITQFGKAFDYLKDPAFRAAEIGDQQLTIKDAFIVDIGFKDLIWKNIQFVNCNFEGGYQIKLNQLINCRFIECNFRAIINWGTQTNVHFLRCKTYTPSSIIGDRGSKNVLHEECDFIGNSTDRN
;
A
#
# COMPACT_ATOMS: atom_id res chain seq x y z
N MET A 1 -3.00 3.44 -22.49
CA MET A 1 -2.56 3.31 -21.08
C MET A 1 -3.44 4.21 -20.25
N SER A 2 -4.23 3.66 -19.31
CA SER A 2 -5.04 4.51 -18.41
C SER A 2 -4.11 5.33 -17.52
N GLN A 3 -4.28 6.65 -17.52
CA GLN A 3 -3.50 7.54 -16.67
C GLN A 3 -4.02 7.39 -15.23
N LYS A 4 -3.21 6.80 -14.36
CA LYS A 4 -3.52 6.69 -12.93
C LYS A 4 -3.70 8.09 -12.34
N LYS A 5 -4.71 8.26 -11.47
CA LYS A 5 -5.00 9.56 -10.84
C LYS A 5 -4.22 9.71 -9.55
N HIS A 6 -3.79 10.92 -9.24
CA HIS A 6 -3.16 11.19 -7.94
C HIS A 6 -4.15 10.88 -6.80
N ILE A 7 -3.68 10.27 -5.71
CA ILE A 7 -4.54 9.79 -4.62
C ILE A 7 -5.43 10.89 -4.02
N THR A 8 -4.98 12.14 -4.00
CA THR A 8 -5.78 13.28 -3.51
C THR A 8 -7.06 13.53 -4.31
N GLN A 9 -7.16 13.01 -5.53
CA GLN A 9 -8.32 13.16 -6.40
C GLN A 9 -9.44 12.14 -6.09
N PHE A 10 -9.24 11.24 -5.13
CA PHE A 10 -10.19 10.20 -4.78
C PHE A 10 -11.24 10.61 -3.72
N GLY A 11 -11.30 11.92 -3.38
CA GLY A 11 -12.31 12.48 -2.48
C GLY A 11 -12.39 11.72 -1.15
N LYS A 12 -13.60 11.27 -0.78
CA LYS A 12 -13.85 10.53 0.47
C LYS A 12 -12.92 9.34 0.67
N ALA A 13 -12.56 8.60 -0.39
CA ALA A 13 -11.67 7.45 -0.24
C ALA A 13 -10.26 7.88 0.22
N PHE A 14 -9.79 9.05 -0.23
CA PHE A 14 -8.54 9.62 0.26
C PHE A 14 -8.66 10.18 1.68
N ASP A 15 -9.78 10.80 2.02
CA ASP A 15 -10.05 11.25 3.39
C ASP A 15 -10.07 10.06 4.37
N TYR A 16 -10.66 8.93 3.97
CA TYR A 16 -10.65 7.69 4.74
C TYR A 16 -9.26 7.06 4.92
N LEU A 17 -8.32 7.30 4.00
CA LEU A 17 -6.93 6.87 4.20
C LEU A 17 -6.18 7.73 5.21
N LYS A 18 -6.48 9.03 5.27
CA LYS A 18 -5.88 9.97 6.22
C LYS A 18 -6.49 9.85 7.61
N ASP A 19 -7.77 9.51 7.69
CA ASP A 19 -8.52 9.44 8.93
C ASP A 19 -9.30 8.11 9.03
N PRO A 20 -8.66 7.05 9.55
CA PRO A 20 -9.31 5.76 9.80
C PRO A 20 -10.46 5.83 10.82
N ALA A 21 -10.42 6.78 11.76
CA ALA A 21 -11.47 6.94 12.76
C ALA A 21 -12.74 7.52 12.12
N PHE A 22 -12.59 8.55 11.30
CA PHE A 22 -13.68 9.08 10.48
C PHE A 22 -14.27 8.02 9.54
N ARG A 23 -13.42 7.24 8.88
CA ARG A 23 -13.88 6.12 8.06
C ARG A 23 -14.71 5.13 8.86
N ALA A 24 -14.23 4.71 10.02
CA ALA A 24 -14.93 3.75 10.88
C ALA A 24 -16.31 4.29 11.33
N ALA A 25 -16.41 5.59 11.61
CA ALA A 25 -17.68 6.23 11.95
C ALA A 25 -18.68 6.23 10.78
N GLU A 26 -18.21 6.45 9.55
CA GLU A 26 -19.08 6.55 8.36
C GLU A 26 -19.48 5.19 7.77
N ILE A 27 -18.52 4.27 7.63
CA ILE A 27 -18.71 3.01 6.90
C ILE A 27 -18.29 1.77 7.69
N GLY A 28 -17.87 1.93 8.95
CA GLY A 28 -17.43 0.83 9.81
C GLY A 28 -16.29 0.02 9.19
N ASP A 29 -16.44 -1.30 9.22
CA ASP A 29 -15.47 -2.27 8.71
C ASP A 29 -15.66 -2.64 7.23
N GLN A 30 -16.53 -1.92 6.50
CA GLN A 30 -16.72 -2.16 5.07
C GLN A 30 -15.41 -2.03 4.29
N GLN A 31 -15.21 -2.90 3.29
CA GLN A 31 -14.01 -2.89 2.47
C GLN A 31 -13.91 -1.60 1.63
N LEU A 32 -12.83 -0.86 1.81
CA LEU A 32 -12.49 0.27 0.94
C LEU A 32 -11.70 -0.23 -0.26
N THR A 33 -12.15 0.09 -1.48
CA THR A 33 -11.43 -0.26 -2.71
C THR A 33 -10.92 1.00 -3.39
N ILE A 34 -9.61 1.04 -3.64
CA ILE A 34 -8.93 2.13 -4.35
C ILE A 34 -8.33 1.54 -5.62
N LYS A 35 -8.74 2.05 -6.78
CA LYS A 35 -8.29 1.55 -8.09
C LYS A 35 -7.59 2.64 -8.88
N ASP A 36 -6.59 2.26 -9.67
CA ASP A 36 -5.93 3.16 -10.62
C ASP A 36 -5.32 4.41 -9.96
N ALA A 37 -4.85 4.26 -8.71
CA ALA A 37 -4.30 5.37 -7.93
C ALA A 37 -2.78 5.50 -8.10
N PHE A 38 -2.32 6.73 -8.11
CA PHE A 38 -0.92 7.11 -8.00
C PHE A 38 -0.69 7.77 -6.64
N ILE A 39 0.05 7.08 -5.77
CA ILE A 39 0.36 7.49 -4.40
C ILE A 39 1.82 7.94 -4.40
N VAL A 40 2.02 9.26 -4.42
CA VAL A 40 3.34 9.91 -4.43
C VAL A 40 3.24 11.23 -3.66
N ASP A 41 4.37 11.72 -3.13
CA ASP A 41 4.48 13.04 -2.47
C ASP A 41 3.43 13.34 -1.39
N ILE A 42 2.96 12.29 -0.70
CA ILE A 42 1.97 12.41 0.36
C ILE A 42 2.26 11.49 1.53
N GLY A 43 2.17 12.05 2.73
CA GLY A 43 2.52 11.38 3.97
C GLY A 43 1.34 10.63 4.61
N PHE A 44 1.62 9.40 5.06
CA PHE A 44 0.74 8.65 5.95
C PHE A 44 1.58 8.14 7.11
N LYS A 45 1.33 8.64 8.33
CA LYS A 45 2.14 8.36 9.52
C LYS A 45 1.29 7.94 10.70
N ASP A 46 1.72 6.89 11.38
CA ASP A 46 1.13 6.40 12.62
C ASP A 46 -0.37 6.00 12.48
N LEU A 47 -0.79 5.63 11.27
CA LEU A 47 -2.16 5.22 10.95
C LEU A 47 -2.29 3.70 10.95
N ILE A 48 -3.53 3.23 11.18
CA ILE A 48 -3.92 1.84 10.96
C ILE A 48 -4.80 1.78 9.71
N TRP A 49 -4.34 1.05 8.70
CA TRP A 49 -5.16 0.74 7.54
C TRP A 49 -5.77 -0.64 7.69
N LYS A 50 -7.11 -0.70 7.69
CA LYS A 50 -7.90 -1.92 7.89
C LYS A 50 -8.87 -2.16 6.73
N ASN A 51 -9.00 -3.40 6.27
CA ASN A 51 -9.95 -3.82 5.24
C ASN A 51 -9.86 -2.92 3.98
N ILE A 52 -8.66 -2.78 3.40
CA ILE A 52 -8.43 -1.95 2.21
C ILE A 52 -7.88 -2.80 1.08
N GLN A 53 -8.44 -2.62 -0.11
CA GLN A 53 -7.94 -3.22 -1.35
C GLN A 53 -7.45 -2.13 -2.30
N PHE A 54 -6.15 -2.12 -2.57
CA PHE A 54 -5.53 -1.34 -3.63
C PHE A 54 -5.44 -2.20 -4.89
N VAL A 55 -5.92 -1.71 -6.03
CA VAL A 55 -5.93 -2.43 -7.32
C VAL A 55 -5.31 -1.57 -8.40
N ASN A 56 -4.29 -2.10 -9.10
CA ASN A 56 -3.58 -1.36 -10.13
C ASN A 56 -3.12 0.01 -9.61
N CYS A 57 -2.45 0.04 -8.46
CA CYS A 57 -1.93 1.28 -7.86
C CYS A 57 -0.42 1.39 -8.01
N ASN A 58 0.09 2.61 -8.04
CA ASN A 58 1.52 2.89 -8.01
C ASN A 58 1.85 3.63 -6.73
N PHE A 59 2.81 3.10 -5.96
CA PHE A 59 3.37 3.73 -4.77
C PHE A 59 4.79 4.19 -5.09
N GLU A 60 5.05 5.49 -5.01
CA GLU A 60 6.36 6.08 -5.35
C GLU A 60 6.82 7.07 -4.27
N GLY A 61 8.14 7.18 -4.09
CA GLY A 61 8.76 8.11 -3.14
C GLY A 61 9.53 7.45 -1.99
N GLY A 62 10.26 8.23 -1.18
CA GLY A 62 10.98 7.72 -0.02
C GLY A 62 10.38 8.15 1.31
N TYR A 63 10.03 7.19 2.18
CA TYR A 63 9.70 7.39 3.58
C TYR A 63 8.43 8.20 3.90
N GLN A 64 7.59 8.51 2.92
CA GLN A 64 6.32 9.20 3.17
C GLN A 64 5.28 8.31 3.85
N ILE A 65 5.35 6.98 3.64
CA ILE A 65 4.46 6.01 4.26
C ILE A 65 5.19 5.31 5.41
N LYS A 66 4.72 5.57 6.63
CA LYS A 66 5.18 4.96 7.88
C LYS A 66 3.96 4.64 8.75
N LEU A 67 3.29 3.53 8.46
CA LEU A 67 2.07 3.14 9.18
C LEU A 67 2.41 2.46 10.50
N ASN A 68 1.44 2.45 11.41
CA ASN A 68 1.51 1.60 12.60
C ASN A 68 1.12 0.16 12.26
N GLN A 69 0.09 -0.01 11.43
CA GLN A 69 -0.42 -1.35 11.13
C GLN A 69 -1.17 -1.45 9.80
N LEU A 70 -1.05 -2.61 9.16
CA LEU A 70 -1.94 -3.11 8.12
C LEU A 70 -2.76 -4.29 8.64
N ILE A 71 -4.08 -4.28 8.41
CA ILE A 71 -5.00 -5.35 8.84
C ILE A 71 -5.93 -5.72 7.69
N ASN A 72 -5.92 -6.97 7.24
CA ASN A 72 -6.78 -7.48 6.15
C ASN A 72 -6.68 -6.61 4.89
N CYS A 73 -5.46 -6.20 4.53
CA CYS A 73 -5.20 -5.36 3.37
C CYS A 73 -4.74 -6.18 2.17
N ARG A 74 -5.11 -5.74 0.97
CA ARG A 74 -4.72 -6.38 -0.29
C ARG A 74 -4.12 -5.36 -1.25
N PHE A 75 -3.02 -5.72 -1.90
CA PHE A 75 -2.37 -4.94 -2.93
C PHE A 75 -2.29 -5.78 -4.19
N ILE A 76 -3.21 -5.52 -5.13
CA ILE A 76 -3.40 -6.34 -6.33
C ILE A 76 -2.89 -5.54 -7.53
N GLU A 77 -1.97 -6.11 -8.31
CA GLU A 77 -1.41 -5.47 -9.51
C GLU A 77 -0.76 -4.10 -9.20
N CYS A 78 -0.25 -3.96 -7.97
CA CYS A 78 0.37 -2.73 -7.50
C CYS A 78 1.87 -2.70 -7.82
N ASN A 79 2.37 -1.51 -8.14
CA ASN A 79 3.78 -1.23 -8.35
C ASN A 79 4.35 -0.42 -7.18
N PHE A 80 5.51 -0.81 -6.69
CA PHE A 80 6.21 -0.15 -5.60
C PHE A 80 7.58 0.33 -6.09
N ARG A 81 7.74 1.66 -6.18
CA ARG A 81 9.01 2.38 -6.39
C ARG A 81 9.26 3.29 -5.19
N ALA A 82 9.18 2.71 -3.99
CA ALA A 82 9.16 3.47 -2.76
C ALA A 82 9.85 2.78 -1.58
N ILE A 83 10.26 3.58 -0.60
CA ILE A 83 10.68 3.09 0.72
C ILE A 83 9.50 3.28 1.67
N ILE A 84 8.88 2.18 2.08
CA ILE A 84 7.64 2.17 2.86
C ILE A 84 7.85 1.31 4.11
N ASN A 85 7.47 1.87 5.26
CA ASN A 85 7.23 1.07 6.47
C ASN A 85 5.73 0.87 6.65
N TRP A 86 5.26 -0.37 6.55
CA TRP A 86 3.86 -0.74 6.76
C TRP A 86 3.49 -0.96 8.22
N GLY A 87 4.45 -0.88 9.14
CA GLY A 87 4.28 -1.25 10.53
C GLY A 87 4.07 -2.75 10.68
N THR A 88 3.30 -3.15 11.69
CA THR A 88 2.91 -4.56 11.86
C THR A 88 1.86 -4.96 10.82
N GLN A 89 1.99 -6.14 10.23
CA GLN A 89 1.10 -6.60 9.16
C GLN A 89 0.32 -7.85 9.60
N THR A 90 -1.01 -7.83 9.53
CA THR A 90 -1.86 -8.98 9.85
C THR A 90 -2.82 -9.27 8.69
N ASN A 91 -2.74 -10.48 8.14
CA ASN A 91 -3.56 -10.91 6.98
C ASN A 91 -3.41 -9.96 5.78
N VAL A 92 -2.18 -9.74 5.33
CA VAL A 92 -1.88 -8.84 4.22
C VAL A 92 -1.50 -9.67 2.99
N HIS A 93 -2.09 -9.34 1.85
CA HIS A 93 -1.82 -10.07 0.61
C HIS A 93 -1.38 -9.10 -0.51
N PHE A 94 -0.16 -9.26 -0.96
CA PHE A 94 0.37 -8.67 -2.18
C PHE A 94 0.24 -9.67 -3.32
N LEU A 95 -0.54 -9.35 -4.34
CA LEU A 95 -0.87 -10.25 -5.46
C LEU A 95 -0.51 -9.59 -6.79
N ARG A 96 0.20 -10.31 -7.66
CA ARG A 96 0.61 -9.80 -8.99
C ARG A 96 1.34 -8.46 -8.94
N CYS A 97 2.12 -8.25 -7.88
CA CYS A 97 2.73 -6.96 -7.59
C CYS A 97 4.13 -6.83 -8.19
N LYS A 98 4.65 -5.61 -8.31
CA LYS A 98 6.04 -5.38 -8.74
C LYS A 98 6.74 -4.43 -7.78
N THR A 99 7.92 -4.80 -7.33
CA THR A 99 8.77 -3.95 -6.48
C THR A 99 10.07 -3.64 -7.21
N TYR A 100 10.44 -2.37 -7.36
CA TYR A 100 11.62 -1.96 -8.13
C TYR A 100 12.71 -1.40 -7.22
N THR A 101 13.98 -1.76 -7.39
CA THR A 101 15.07 -1.12 -6.64
C THR A 101 15.19 0.38 -6.95
N PRO A 102 15.53 1.23 -5.96
CA PRO A 102 15.91 0.91 -4.58
C PRO A 102 14.74 0.84 -3.57
N SER A 103 13.55 0.39 -3.97
CA SER A 103 12.42 0.21 -3.04
C SER A 103 12.74 -0.72 -1.88
N SER A 104 12.15 -0.40 -0.74
CA SER A 104 12.16 -1.26 0.44
C SER A 104 10.76 -1.28 1.02
N ILE A 105 10.18 -2.48 1.10
CA ILE A 105 8.86 -2.72 1.67
C ILE A 105 9.09 -3.41 3.02
N ILE A 106 8.88 -2.67 4.10
CA ILE A 106 9.27 -3.09 5.45
C ILE A 106 8.02 -3.47 6.25
N GLY A 107 8.09 -4.61 6.95
CA GLY A 107 7.13 -5.01 7.97
C GLY A 107 7.82 -5.19 9.31
N ASP A 108 7.12 -4.81 10.38
CA ASP A 108 7.65 -4.90 11.74
C ASP A 108 7.47 -6.30 12.35
N ARG A 109 8.24 -6.55 13.41
CA ARG A 109 8.17 -7.81 14.18
C ARG A 109 6.76 -8.03 14.72
N GLY A 110 6.29 -9.27 14.63
CA GLY A 110 4.94 -9.65 15.07
C GLY A 110 3.91 -9.71 13.95
N SER A 111 4.31 -9.40 12.72
CA SER A 111 3.50 -9.60 11.52
C SER A 111 3.12 -11.07 11.32
N LYS A 112 1.89 -11.34 10.84
CA LYS A 112 1.30 -12.67 10.66
C LYS A 112 0.48 -12.74 9.38
N ASN A 113 0.53 -13.89 8.70
CA ASN A 113 -0.23 -14.15 7.47
C ASN A 113 0.00 -13.07 6.40
N VAL A 114 1.27 -12.77 6.14
CA VAL A 114 1.68 -11.87 5.05
C VAL A 114 2.07 -12.74 3.86
N LEU A 115 1.38 -12.57 2.75
CA LEU A 115 1.58 -13.36 1.52
C LEU A 115 1.99 -12.45 0.37
N HIS A 116 3.04 -12.85 -0.34
CA HIS A 116 3.41 -12.33 -1.65
C HIS A 116 3.17 -13.43 -2.67
N GLU A 117 2.20 -13.23 -3.56
CA GLU A 117 1.78 -14.19 -4.58
C GLU A 117 1.94 -13.55 -5.96
N GLU A 118 2.61 -14.24 -6.88
CA GLU A 118 2.86 -13.75 -8.25
C GLU A 118 3.55 -12.37 -8.30
N CYS A 119 4.39 -12.03 -7.31
CA CYS A 119 5.09 -10.75 -7.26
C CYS A 119 6.48 -10.81 -7.90
N ASP A 120 6.82 -9.77 -8.69
CA ASP A 120 8.15 -9.57 -9.26
C ASP A 120 8.98 -8.60 -8.40
N PHE A 121 10.21 -8.99 -8.06
CA PHE A 121 11.19 -8.11 -7.41
C PHE A 121 12.28 -7.75 -8.42
N ILE A 122 12.22 -6.53 -8.94
CA ILE A 122 12.99 -6.06 -10.09
C ILE A 122 14.14 -5.18 -9.60
N GLY A 123 15.36 -5.74 -9.63
CA GLY A 123 16.59 -5.02 -9.31
C GLY A 123 17.26 -4.37 -10.52
N ASN A 124 18.11 -3.38 -10.27
CA ASN A 124 19.03 -2.81 -11.27
C ASN A 124 20.27 -3.70 -11.52
N SER A 125 20.31 -4.90 -10.95
CA SER A 125 21.43 -5.83 -11.09
C SER A 125 21.37 -6.56 -12.43
N THR A 126 22.40 -6.40 -13.26
CA THR A 126 22.73 -7.37 -14.33
C THR A 126 23.31 -8.67 -13.78
N ASP A 127 23.58 -8.75 -12.47
CA ASP A 127 24.05 -9.94 -11.79
C ASP A 127 22.88 -10.79 -11.30
N ARG A 128 22.71 -11.95 -11.93
CA ARG A 128 21.96 -13.11 -11.43
C ARG A 128 22.98 -14.09 -10.85
N ASN A 129 23.51 -13.83 -9.67
CA ASN A 129 24.36 -14.77 -8.94
C ASN A 129 23.97 -14.80 -7.47
#